data_AF-A0A1Q7AN51-F1
#
_entry.id   AF-A0A1Q7AN51-F1
#
_cell.length_a   1.000
_cell.length_b   1.000
_cell.length_c   1.000
_cell.angle_alpha   90.00
_cell.angle_beta   90.00
_cell.angle_gamma   90.00
#
_symmetry.space_group_name_H-M   'P 1'
#
loop_
_entity.id
_entity.type
_entity.pdbx_description
1 polymer ?
#
loop_
_entity_poly.entity_id
_entity_poly.type
_entity_poly.pdbx_seq_one_letter_code
_entity_poly.pdbx_strand_id
1 'polypeptide(L)'
;MTQRRVSLIRHAYVQTVQRRKGIGEKLLRRLESMTAKPILIGTWSAAEWAIRFYEKNGYRALSRPETERLLRKYWSISERQIETSVVLANARWTS
;
A
#
# COMPACT_ATOMS: atom_id res chain seq x y z
N MET A 1 -19.18 -10.30 -12.71
CA MET A 1 -18.21 -10.10 -11.61
C MET A 1 -17.26 -8.96 -11.99
N THR A 2 -17.37 -7.79 -11.36
CA THR A 2 -16.57 -6.62 -11.71
C THR A 2 -15.10 -6.86 -11.33
N GLN A 3 -14.23 -7.07 -12.31
CA GLN A 3 -12.82 -7.31 -12.08
C GLN A 3 -12.19 -6.06 -11.44
N ARG A 4 -11.65 -6.18 -10.22
CA ARG A 4 -10.97 -5.04 -9.57
C ARG A 4 -9.74 -4.65 -10.40
N ARG A 5 -9.64 -3.36 -10.75
CA ARG A 5 -8.57 -2.79 -11.59
C ARG A 5 -7.22 -2.70 -10.89
N VAL A 6 -7.18 -2.94 -9.59
CA VAL A 6 -5.99 -2.85 -8.74
C VAL A 6 -5.81 -4.12 -7.92
N SER A 7 -4.57 -4.37 -7.48
CA SER A 7 -4.25 -5.30 -6.41
C SER A 7 -4.04 -4.54 -5.10
N LEU A 8 -4.54 -5.06 -3.99
CA LEU A 8 -4.38 -4.44 -2.68
C LEU A 8 -3.45 -5.31 -1.82
N ILE A 9 -2.41 -4.72 -1.27
CA ILE A 9 -1.69 -5.32 -0.14
C ILE A 9 -2.38 -4.79 1.12
N ARG A 10 -3.14 -5.66 1.79
CA ARG A 10 -3.85 -5.30 3.03
C ARG A 10 -2.97 -5.44 4.27
N HIS A 11 -2.19 -6.51 4.31
CA HIS A 11 -1.31 -6.84 5.41
C HIS A 11 -0.06 -7.51 4.87
N ALA A 12 1.11 -7.09 5.36
CA ALA A 12 2.38 -7.74 5.11
C ALA A 12 3.26 -7.54 6.34
N TYR A 13 3.64 -8.63 6.99
CA TYR A 13 4.41 -8.59 8.23
C TYR A 13 5.63 -9.48 8.13
N VAL A 14 6.75 -8.98 8.64
CA VAL A 14 7.93 -9.79 8.94
C VAL A 14 8.03 -9.87 10.46
N GLN A 15 8.19 -11.10 10.97
CA GLN A 15 8.42 -11.33 12.39
C GLN A 15 9.56 -10.44 12.88
N THR A 16 9.40 -9.81 14.05
CA THR A 16 10.32 -8.79 14.56
C THR A 16 11.78 -9.28 14.60
N VAL A 17 12.01 -10.51 15.04
CA VAL A 17 13.32 -11.17 15.12
C VAL A 17 13.97 -11.45 13.75
N GLN A 18 13.21 -11.34 12.67
CA GLN A 18 13.66 -11.55 11.29
C GLN A 18 13.73 -10.27 10.46
N ARG A 19 13.44 -9.10 11.06
CA ARG A 19 13.55 -7.81 10.36
C ARG A 19 15.01 -7.46 10.03
N ARG A 20 15.21 -6.54 9.08
CA ARG A 20 16.53 -6.09 8.58
C ARG A 20 17.39 -7.16 7.89
N LYS A 21 16.83 -8.32 7.56
CA LYS A 21 17.47 -9.40 6.78
C LYS A 21 17.06 -9.45 5.30
N GLY A 22 16.46 -8.38 4.76
CA GLY A 22 15.96 -8.32 3.38
C GLY A 22 14.69 -9.13 3.09
N ILE A 23 14.08 -9.78 4.09
CA ILE A 23 12.89 -10.64 3.90
C ILE A 23 11.69 -9.84 3.40
N GLY A 24 11.44 -8.65 3.97
CA GLY A 24 10.30 -7.82 3.56
C GLY A 24 10.36 -7.42 2.08
N GLU A 25 11.57 -7.11 1.59
CA GLU A 25 11.81 -6.77 0.20
C GLU A 25 11.65 -7.98 -0.73
N LYS A 26 12.13 -9.16 -0.34
CA LYS A 26 11.89 -10.41 -1.07
C LYS A 26 10.40 -10.74 -1.16
N LEU A 27 9.67 -10.57 -0.06
CA LEU A 27 8.21 -10.75 -0.02
C LEU A 27 7.52 -9.76 -0.96
N LEU A 28 7.87 -8.49 -0.89
CA LEU A 28 7.28 -7.45 -1.73
C LEU A 28 7.49 -7.74 -3.22
N ARG A 29 8.73 -8.04 -3.65
CA ARG A 29 9.02 -8.42 -5.04
C ARG A 29 8.22 -9.63 -5.52
N ARG A 30 8.05 -10.64 -4.65
CA ARG A 30 7.23 -11.80 -4.99
C ARG A 30 5.78 -11.38 -5.23
N LEU A 31 5.19 -10.58 -4.34
CA LEU A 31 3.82 -10.07 -4.51
C LEU A 31 3.66 -9.23 -5.78
N GLU A 32 4.65 -8.41 -6.11
CA GLU A 32 4.67 -7.60 -7.34
C GLU A 32 4.71 -8.45 -8.61
N SER A 33 5.40 -9.59 -8.58
CA SER A 33 5.45 -10.53 -9.70
C SER A 33 4.13 -11.28 -9.93
N MET A 34 3.24 -11.33 -8.93
CA MET A 34 1.98 -12.09 -9.00
C MET A 34 0.85 -11.31 -9.69
N THR A 35 1.07 -10.05 -10.06
CA THR A 35 0.05 -9.24 -10.72
C THR A 35 0.66 -8.23 -11.69
N ALA A 36 0.01 -8.05 -12.83
CA ALA A 36 0.32 -6.95 -13.76
C ALA A 36 -0.39 -5.64 -13.36
N LYS A 37 -1.35 -5.69 -12.42
CA LYS A 37 -2.16 -4.54 -12.02
C LYS A 37 -1.35 -3.55 -11.16
N PRO A 38 -1.79 -2.27 -11.10
CA PRO A 38 -1.30 -1.36 -10.08
C PRO A 38 -1.55 -1.90 -8.67
N ILE A 39 -0.61 -1.67 -7.77
CA ILE A 39 -0.70 -2.09 -6.37
C ILE A 39 -0.92 -0.85 -5.51
N LEU A 40 -1.92 -0.93 -4.64
CA LEU A 40 -2.21 0.08 -3.62
C LEU A 40 -2.04 -0.53 -2.23
N ILE A 41 -1.51 0.27 -1.31
CA ILE A 41 -1.39 -0.03 0.11
C ILE A 41 -2.06 1.11 0.88
N GLY A 42 -3.01 0.77 1.75
CA GLY A 42 -3.57 1.71 2.71
C GLY A 42 -2.88 1.52 4.05
N THR A 43 -2.40 2.60 4.67
CA THR A 43 -1.79 2.59 6.00
C THR A 43 -2.14 3.86 6.76
N TRP A 44 -1.97 3.86 8.08
CA TRP A 44 -2.08 5.08 8.88
C TRP A 44 -0.99 6.07 8.47
N SER A 45 -1.32 7.36 8.41
CA SER A 45 -0.37 8.43 8.09
C SER A 45 0.78 8.51 9.10
N ALA A 46 0.53 8.09 10.35
CA ALA A 46 1.55 8.01 11.40
C ALA A 46 2.45 6.76 11.31
N ALA A 47 2.18 5.82 10.38
CA ALA A 47 2.97 4.60 10.24
C ALA A 47 4.26 4.83 9.43
N GLU A 48 5.12 5.71 9.92
CA GLU A 48 6.33 6.18 9.21
C GLU A 48 7.24 5.05 8.72
N TRP A 49 7.41 4.00 9.51
CA TRP A 49 8.23 2.84 9.13
C TRP A 49 7.68 2.10 7.91
N ALA A 50 6.35 1.97 7.80
CA ALA A 50 5.72 1.32 6.66
C ALA A 50 5.82 2.22 5.42
N ILE A 51 5.54 3.52 5.58
CA ILE A 51 5.64 4.52 4.51
C ILE A 51 7.06 4.51 3.92
N ARG A 52 8.08 4.71 4.76
CA ARG A 52 9.50 4.71 4.32
C ARG A 52 9.92 3.38 3.68
N PHE A 53 9.42 2.25 4.18
CA PHE A 53 9.71 0.96 3.57
C PHE A 53 9.18 0.91 2.13
N TYR A 54 7.93 1.28 1.90
CA TYR A 54 7.35 1.24 0.55
C TYR A 54 7.94 2.31 -0.37
N GLU A 55 8.20 3.52 0.14
CA GLU A 55 8.88 4.58 -0.62
C GLU A 55 10.27 4.17 -1.10
N LYS A 56 11.07 3.55 -0.22
CA LYS A 56 12.37 2.98 -0.60
C LYS A 56 12.24 1.91 -1.70
N ASN A 57 11.08 1.27 -1.81
CA ASN A 57 10.80 0.25 -2.82
C ASN A 57 10.01 0.80 -4.03
N GLY A 58 10.06 2.12 -4.26
CA GLY A 58 9.50 2.74 -5.47
C GLY A 58 8.00 3.01 -5.43
N TYR A 59 7.37 2.92 -4.25
CA TYR A 59 6.02 3.41 -4.05
C TYR A 59 6.05 4.91 -3.77
N ARG A 60 4.95 5.59 -4.06
CA ARG A 60 4.76 7.00 -3.69
C ARG A 60 3.51 7.17 -2.87
N ALA A 61 3.57 8.01 -1.84
CA ALA A 61 2.37 8.49 -1.17
C ALA A 61 1.53 9.31 -2.15
N LEU A 62 0.22 9.08 -2.16
CA LEU A 62 -0.72 9.80 -3.03
C LEU A 62 -1.19 11.10 -2.38
N SER A 63 -1.68 12.02 -3.21
CA SER A 63 -2.25 13.28 -2.71
C SER A 63 -3.44 13.00 -1.79
N ARG A 64 -3.78 13.97 -0.93
CA ARG A 64 -4.90 13.84 0.01
C ARG A 64 -6.24 13.54 -0.70
N PRO A 65 -6.67 14.28 -1.75
CA PRO A 65 -7.92 13.98 -2.44
C PRO A 65 -7.94 12.60 -3.09
N GLU A 66 -6.78 12.18 -3.63
CA GLU A 66 -6.66 10.88 -4.29
C GLU A 66 -6.70 9.72 -3.29
N THR A 67 -5.99 9.86 -2.17
CA THR A 67 -6.05 8.93 -1.03
C THR A 67 -7.49 8.74 -0.57
N GLU A 68 -8.23 9.82 -0.30
CA GLU A 68 -9.62 9.73 0.16
C GLU A 68 -10.51 8.99 -0.84
N ARG A 69 -10.43 9.38 -2.11
CA ARG A 69 -11.19 8.73 -3.19
C ARG A 69 -10.91 7.23 -3.24
N LEU A 70 -9.66 6.82 -3.11
CA LEU A 70 -9.26 5.42 -3.18
C LEU A 70 -9.64 4.64 -1.93
N LEU A 71 -9.51 5.23 -0.74
CA LEU A 71 -9.93 4.63 0.51
C LEU A 71 -11.43 4.35 0.50
N ARG A 72 -12.27 5.32 0.10
CA ARG A 72 -13.72 5.13 -0.07
C ARG A 72 -14.07 4.02 -1.06
N LYS A 73 -13.29 3.91 -2.13
CA LYS A 73 -13.57 2.98 -3.22
C LYS A 73 -13.19 1.54 -2.89
N TYR A 74 -12.09 1.32 -2.18
CA TYR A 74 -11.47 0.00 -2.06
C TYR A 74 -11.38 -0.52 -0.61
N TRP A 75 -11.64 0.32 0.38
CA TRP A 75 -11.67 -0.03 1.80
C TRP A 75 -13.03 0.26 2.42
N SER A 76 -13.39 -0.55 3.41
CA SER A 76 -14.59 -0.34 4.24
C SER A 76 -14.13 0.11 5.61
N ILE A 77 -13.90 1.42 5.77
CA ILE A 77 -13.36 2.07 6.97
C ILE A 77 -14.14 3.36 7.25
N SER A 78 -14.08 3.87 8.48
CA SER A 78 -14.80 5.09 8.86
C SER A 78 -14.16 6.36 8.29
N GLU A 79 -14.94 7.45 8.24
CA GLU A 79 -14.44 8.79 7.84
C GLU A 79 -13.19 9.20 8.62
N ARG A 80 -13.21 9.01 9.94
CA ARG A 80 -12.06 9.30 10.81
C ARG A 80 -10.81 8.48 10.45
N GLN A 81 -10.98 7.23 10.02
CA GLN A 81 -9.86 6.42 9.55
C GLN A 81 -9.35 6.93 8.20
N ILE A 82 -10.22 7.41 7.31
CA ILE A 82 -9.85 8.02 6.04
C ILE A 82 -9.03 9.31 6.28
N GLU A 83 -9.46 10.16 7.21
CA GLU A 83 -8.74 11.37 7.64
C GLU A 83 -7.31 11.09 8.13
N THR A 84 -7.10 9.95 8.76
CA THR A 84 -5.83 9.60 9.41
C THR A 84 -5.01 8.54 8.66
N SER A 85 -5.41 8.21 7.43
CA SER A 85 -4.74 7.24 6.57
C SER A 85 -4.17 7.87 5.31
N VAL A 86 -3.20 7.19 4.73
CA VAL A 86 -2.55 7.48 3.45
C VAL A 86 -2.58 6.24 2.56
N VAL A 87 -2.72 6.44 1.25
CA VAL A 87 -2.52 5.37 0.26
C VAL A 87 -1.17 5.57 -0.41
N LEU A 88 -0.38 4.50 -0.48
CA LEU A 88 0.80 4.42 -1.32
C LEU A 88 0.51 3.59 -2.56
N ALA A 89 1.07 3.99 -3.69
CA ALA A 89 0.92 3.29 -4.96
C ALA A 89 2.27 3.01 -5.62
N ASN A 90 2.37 1.86 -6.29
CA ASN A 90 3.55 1.55 -7.10
C ASN A 90 3.57 2.34 -8.42
N ALA A 91 4.67 2.24 -9.15
CA ALA A 91 4.89 2.95 -10.41
C ALA A 91 3.84 2.66 -11.50
N ARG A 92 3.11 1.54 -11.42
CA ARG A 92 2.06 1.21 -12.41
C ARG A 92 0.78 2.03 -12.22
N TRP A 93 0.66 2.79 -11.13
CA TRP A 93 -0.52 3.61 -10.86
C TRP A 93 -0.44 4.97 -11.57
N THR A 94 -1.22 5.08 -12.65
CA THR A 94 -1.50 6.29 -13.41
C THR A 94 -2.91 6.76 -13.05
N SER A 95 -3.02 7.83 -12.26
CA SER A 95 -4.31 8.32 -11.72
C SER A 95 -5.34 8.63 -12.79
#